data_AF-A0A9W7M2B6-F1
#
_entry.id   AF-A0A9W7M2B6-F1
#
_cell.length_a   1.000
_cell.length_b   1.000
_cell.length_c   1.000
_cell.angle_alpha   90.00
_cell.angle_beta   90.00
_cell.angle_gamma   90.00
#
_symmetry.space_group_name_H-M   'P 1'
#
loop_
_entity.id
_entity.type
_entity.pdbx_description
1 polymer ?
#
loop_
_entity_poly.entity_id
_entity_poly.type
_entity_poly.pdbx_seq_one_letter_code
_entity_poly.pdbx_strand_id
1 'polypeptide(L)'
;MILKYIPLDEGMIIMDEAILKAKKIIEGYPETKFSAEEYQRFYQCVYYICTYHTSNEKMMQLYEKFRNSLKEIILSTVLPSLINKQGENLLREFVVIWSNYKLMARWLCRFFEYLDRFFIPQHIELESLDGTSFSCFRELVFKKLYCRFIEAALTLINQEREGLQIDSVLLKNVLDIFVEISDHRGVNYYQDFEHILLTEISGYYSRVASEWLLHDSSAEYVQKVSWCLNREKQSAYQYLHPETAVKILQAVRYHLLDQIAIKLMEKRQAEKSGLTTDYQEILSKCAGMSLQEGSSSSSPEEWLSKLMASSAHIC
;
A
#
# COMPACT_ATOMS: atom_id res chain seq x y z
N MET A 1 -12.19 -33.25 -36.16
CA MET A 1 -12.39 -33.31 -34.70
C MET A 1 -13.87 -33.55 -34.47
N ILE A 2 -14.26 -34.71 -33.94
CA ILE A 2 -15.65 -34.92 -33.53
C ILE A 2 -15.81 -34.10 -32.25
N LEU A 3 -16.56 -33.01 -32.34
CA LEU A 3 -17.01 -32.26 -31.17
C LEU A 3 -17.66 -33.30 -30.22
N LYS A 4 -17.45 -33.22 -28.89
CA LYS A 4 -18.08 -34.11 -27.92
C LYS A 4 -19.18 -33.36 -27.17
N TYR A 5 -20.41 -33.84 -27.21
CA TYR A 5 -21.51 -33.27 -26.45
C TYR A 5 -21.28 -33.48 -24.94
N ILE A 6 -21.34 -32.40 -24.16
CA ILE A 6 -21.26 -32.43 -22.69
C ILE A 6 -22.49 -31.66 -22.16
N PRO A 7 -23.44 -32.32 -21.48
CA PRO A 7 -24.52 -31.65 -20.77
C PRO A 7 -23.99 -30.63 -19.76
N LEU A 8 -24.73 -29.54 -19.54
CA LEU A 8 -24.32 -28.49 -18.61
C LEU A 8 -24.03 -29.03 -17.20
N ASP A 9 -24.92 -29.86 -16.66
CA ASP A 9 -24.78 -30.39 -15.30
C ASP A 9 -23.53 -31.27 -15.14
N GLU A 10 -23.23 -32.11 -16.14
CA GLU A 10 -21.99 -32.90 -16.17
C GLU A 10 -20.76 -31.98 -16.27
N GLY A 11 -20.86 -30.95 -17.11
CA GLY A 11 -19.82 -29.94 -17.25
C GLY A 11 -19.51 -29.18 -15.96
N MET A 12 -20.55 -28.82 -15.21
CA MET A 12 -20.43 -28.15 -13.92
C MET A 12 -19.69 -29.01 -12.90
N ILE A 13 -19.98 -30.33 -12.85
CA ILE A 13 -19.28 -31.29 -11.99
C ILE A 13 -17.79 -31.38 -12.37
N ILE A 14 -17.47 -31.44 -13.66
CA ILE A 14 -16.08 -31.44 -14.14
C ILE A 14 -15.36 -30.16 -13.71
N MET A 15 -16.03 -29.01 -13.77
CA MET A 15 -15.45 -27.74 -13.33
C MET A 15 -15.28 -27.69 -11.81
N ASP A 16 -16.16 -28.32 -11.04
CA ASP A 16 -15.99 -28.44 -9.58
C ASP A 16 -14.72 -29.22 -9.21
N GLU A 17 -14.34 -30.25 -9.97
CA GLU A 17 -13.05 -30.92 -9.79
C GLU A 17 -11.87 -29.96 -10.00
N ALA A 18 -11.92 -29.13 -11.05
CA ALA A 18 -10.89 -28.14 -11.35
C ALA A 18 -10.77 -27.09 -10.25
N ILE A 19 -11.92 -26.57 -9.79
CA ILE A 19 -12.02 -25.56 -8.73
C ILE A 19 -11.51 -26.12 -7.41
N LEU A 20 -11.91 -27.34 -7.05
CA LEU A 20 -11.44 -28.01 -5.83
C LEU A 20 -9.92 -28.22 -5.85
N LYS A 21 -9.35 -28.60 -7.01
CA LYS A 21 -7.89 -28.69 -7.16
C LYS A 21 -7.23 -27.33 -7.07
N ALA A 22 -7.78 -26.30 -7.72
CA ALA A 22 -7.25 -24.94 -7.66
C ALA A 22 -7.26 -24.37 -6.24
N LYS A 23 -8.31 -24.67 -5.45
CA LYS A 23 -8.43 -24.26 -4.05
C LYS A 23 -7.24 -24.69 -3.19
N LYS A 24 -6.60 -25.84 -3.48
CA LYS A 24 -5.41 -26.31 -2.76
C LYS A 24 -4.24 -25.30 -2.81
N ILE A 25 -4.16 -24.48 -3.86
CA ILE A 25 -3.16 -23.41 -3.98
C ILE A 25 -3.34 -22.39 -2.84
N ILE A 26 -4.59 -22.04 -2.50
CA ILE A 26 -4.91 -21.14 -1.39
C ILE A 26 -4.67 -21.80 -0.04
N GLU A 27 -4.93 -23.10 0.08
CA GLU A 27 -4.74 -23.88 1.32
C GLU A 27 -3.26 -24.16 1.67
N GLY A 28 -2.31 -23.52 0.97
CA GLY A 28 -0.88 -23.60 1.27
C GLY A 28 -0.11 -24.61 0.43
N TYR A 29 -0.69 -25.12 -0.67
CA TYR A 29 -0.01 -26.00 -1.62
C TYR A 29 0.22 -25.28 -2.97
N PRO A 30 1.05 -24.22 -3.03
CA PRO A 30 1.25 -23.45 -4.26
C PRO A 30 1.93 -24.24 -5.38
N GLU A 31 2.60 -25.34 -5.04
CA GLU A 31 3.15 -26.32 -6.00
C GLU A 31 2.07 -27.12 -6.74
N THR A 32 0.79 -26.96 -6.37
CA THR A 32 -0.32 -27.59 -7.08
C THR A 32 -0.33 -27.10 -8.53
N LYS A 33 0.13 -27.97 -9.42
CA LYS A 33 0.15 -27.74 -10.86
C LYS A 33 -0.96 -28.51 -11.53
N PHE A 34 -1.41 -27.98 -12.65
CA PHE A 34 -2.26 -28.69 -13.59
C PHE A 34 -1.40 -29.27 -14.70
N SER A 35 -1.58 -30.56 -14.99
CA SER A 35 -0.92 -31.20 -16.13
C SER A 35 -1.48 -30.66 -17.45
N ALA A 36 -0.80 -30.95 -18.56
CA ALA A 36 -1.31 -30.59 -19.88
C ALA A 36 -2.65 -31.28 -20.17
N GLU A 37 -2.80 -32.55 -19.74
CA GLU A 37 -4.03 -33.31 -19.89
C GLU A 37 -5.18 -32.72 -19.07
N GLU A 38 -4.92 -32.32 -17.83
CA GLU A 38 -5.92 -31.68 -16.97
C GLU A 38 -6.34 -30.31 -17.52
N TYR A 39 -5.38 -29.48 -17.92
CA TYR A 39 -5.68 -28.20 -18.56
C TYR A 39 -6.54 -28.41 -19.81
N GLN A 40 -6.15 -29.34 -20.69
CA GLN A 40 -6.91 -29.64 -21.89
C GLN A 40 -8.32 -30.14 -21.54
N ARG A 41 -8.47 -31.03 -20.55
CA ARG A 41 -9.77 -31.55 -20.11
C ARG A 41 -10.70 -30.42 -19.64
N PHE A 42 -10.22 -29.54 -18.77
CA PHE A 42 -11.04 -28.47 -18.20
C PHE A 42 -11.37 -27.39 -19.23
N TYR A 43 -10.39 -26.99 -20.05
CA TYR A 43 -10.63 -26.04 -21.14
C TYR A 43 -11.62 -26.60 -22.18
N GLN A 44 -11.44 -27.86 -22.60
CA GLN A 44 -12.33 -28.52 -23.57
C GLN A 44 -13.74 -28.68 -23.02
N CYS A 45 -13.90 -28.91 -21.72
CA CYS A 45 -15.21 -28.94 -21.08
C CYS A 45 -15.98 -27.63 -21.33
N VAL A 46 -15.39 -26.49 -20.97
CA VAL A 46 -15.99 -25.16 -21.19
C VAL A 46 -16.22 -24.89 -22.68
N TYR A 47 -15.21 -25.17 -23.52
CA TYR A 47 -15.31 -25.02 -24.97
C TYR A 47 -16.49 -25.81 -25.55
N TYR A 48 -16.64 -27.09 -25.19
CA TYR A 48 -17.71 -27.93 -25.71
C TYR A 48 -19.08 -27.46 -25.24
N ILE A 49 -19.24 -27.07 -23.98
CA ILE A 49 -20.51 -26.52 -23.50
C ILE A 49 -20.88 -25.26 -24.31
N CYS A 50 -19.93 -24.33 -24.51
CA CYS A 50 -20.18 -23.09 -25.23
C CYS A 50 -20.44 -23.29 -26.73
N THR A 51 -19.82 -24.28 -27.37
CA THR A 51 -19.96 -24.52 -28.82
C THR A 51 -21.14 -25.42 -29.17
N TYR A 52 -21.50 -26.38 -28.31
CA TYR A 52 -22.69 -27.20 -28.49
C TYR A 52 -23.97 -26.51 -28.06
N HIS A 53 -23.86 -25.63 -27.08
CA HIS A 53 -24.98 -24.89 -26.57
C HIS A 53 -24.75 -23.40 -26.77
N THR A 54 -25.22 -22.88 -27.89
CA THR A 54 -25.17 -21.45 -28.23
C THR A 54 -26.19 -20.60 -27.46
N SER A 55 -26.68 -21.08 -26.31
CA SER A 55 -27.61 -20.30 -25.48
C SER A 55 -26.81 -19.38 -24.55
N ASN A 56 -27.09 -18.07 -24.65
CA ASN A 56 -26.54 -17.07 -23.76
C ASN A 56 -26.80 -17.42 -22.28
N GLU A 57 -27.94 -18.04 -21.96
CA GLU A 57 -28.26 -18.47 -20.60
C GLU A 57 -27.23 -19.44 -20.02
N LYS A 58 -26.76 -20.41 -20.82
CA LYS A 58 -25.79 -21.41 -20.34
C LYS A 58 -24.37 -20.83 -20.22
N MET A 59 -23.99 -19.95 -21.13
CA MET A 59 -22.71 -19.22 -21.04
C MET A 59 -22.70 -18.27 -19.83
N MET A 60 -23.83 -17.62 -19.54
CA MET A 60 -24.01 -16.86 -18.30
C MET A 60 -23.88 -17.74 -17.05
N GLN A 61 -24.45 -18.95 -17.05
CA GLN A 61 -24.29 -19.88 -15.93
C GLN A 61 -22.84 -20.29 -15.71
N LEU A 62 -22.05 -20.48 -16.77
CA LEU A 62 -20.60 -20.75 -16.65
C LEU A 62 -19.83 -19.55 -16.11
N TYR A 63 -20.14 -18.34 -16.57
CA TYR A 63 -19.54 -17.11 -16.04
C TYR A 63 -19.86 -16.93 -14.54
N GLU A 64 -21.12 -17.13 -14.16
CA GLU A 64 -21.54 -17.00 -12.76
C GLU A 64 -20.98 -18.14 -11.89
N LYS A 65 -20.78 -19.35 -12.45
CA LYS A 65 -20.02 -20.42 -11.79
C LYS A 65 -18.60 -19.97 -11.46
N PHE A 66 -17.86 -19.46 -12.43
CA PHE A 66 -16.51 -18.92 -12.23
C PHE A 66 -16.50 -17.85 -11.12
N ARG A 67 -17.38 -16.87 -11.22
CA ARG A 67 -17.48 -15.76 -10.26
C ARG A 67 -17.83 -16.25 -8.86
N ASN A 68 -18.79 -17.14 -8.71
CA ASN A 68 -19.22 -17.64 -7.39
C ASN A 68 -18.19 -18.55 -6.76
N SER A 69 -17.46 -19.36 -7.54
CA SER A 69 -16.36 -20.16 -7.01
C SER A 69 -15.24 -19.29 -6.43
N LEU A 70 -14.90 -18.17 -7.07
CA LEU A 70 -13.94 -17.21 -6.50
C LEU A 70 -14.43 -16.65 -5.17
N LYS A 71 -15.70 -16.20 -5.10
CA LYS A 71 -16.29 -15.67 -3.87
C LYS A 71 -16.32 -16.72 -2.76
N GLU A 72 -16.71 -17.95 -3.07
CA GLU A 72 -16.77 -19.04 -2.10
C GLU A 72 -15.40 -19.36 -1.51
N ILE A 73 -14.36 -19.46 -2.36
CA ILE A 73 -12.99 -19.68 -1.90
C ILE A 73 -12.51 -18.53 -1.01
N ILE A 74 -12.81 -17.29 -1.40
CA ILE A 74 -12.47 -16.11 -0.61
C ILE A 74 -13.14 -16.17 0.78
N LEU A 75 -14.45 -16.39 0.82
CA LEU A 75 -15.22 -16.35 2.06
C LEU A 75 -14.91 -17.54 2.98
N SER A 76 -14.66 -18.73 2.41
CA SER A 76 -14.42 -19.95 3.18
C SER A 76 -12.98 -20.15 3.61
N THR A 77 -12.00 -19.57 2.90
CA THR A 77 -10.58 -19.90 3.08
C THR A 77 -9.71 -18.66 3.27
N VAL A 78 -9.76 -17.69 2.33
CA VAL A 78 -8.90 -16.49 2.37
C VAL A 78 -9.22 -15.58 3.55
N LEU A 79 -10.49 -15.23 3.73
CA LEU A 79 -10.89 -14.33 4.82
C LEU A 79 -10.59 -14.91 6.20
N PRO A 80 -10.94 -16.18 6.51
CA PRO A 80 -10.59 -16.79 7.79
C PRO A 80 -9.09 -16.83 8.08
N SER A 81 -8.23 -16.97 7.06
CA SER A 81 -6.77 -17.00 7.27
C SER A 81 -6.19 -15.64 7.66
N LEU A 82 -6.87 -14.55 7.27
CA LEU A 82 -6.45 -13.17 7.54
C LEU A 82 -7.10 -12.57 8.80
N ILE A 83 -8.39 -12.82 9.04
CA ILE A 83 -9.17 -12.09 10.07
C ILE A 83 -8.54 -12.20 11.46
N ASN A 84 -7.96 -13.36 11.81
CA ASN A 84 -7.39 -13.64 13.13
C ASN A 84 -5.94 -13.15 13.32
N LYS A 85 -5.31 -12.59 12.27
CA LYS A 85 -3.92 -12.11 12.32
C LYS A 85 -3.86 -10.59 12.52
N GLN A 86 -2.81 -10.07 13.16
CA GLN A 86 -2.63 -8.63 13.37
C GLN A 86 -1.19 -8.21 13.08
N GLY A 87 -0.99 -6.90 12.88
CA GLY A 87 0.32 -6.29 12.68
C GLY A 87 1.11 -6.94 11.54
N GLU A 88 2.41 -7.14 11.75
CA GLU A 88 3.30 -7.72 10.75
C GLU A 88 2.87 -9.12 10.28
N ASN A 89 2.34 -9.96 11.19
CA ASN A 89 1.86 -11.30 10.82
C ASN A 89 0.66 -11.26 9.86
N LEU A 90 -0.20 -10.25 9.99
CA LEU A 90 -1.29 -10.01 9.03
C LEU A 90 -0.72 -9.67 7.66
N LEU A 91 0.29 -8.80 7.60
CA LEU A 91 0.93 -8.39 6.35
C LEU A 91 1.66 -9.56 5.66
N ARG A 92 2.36 -10.40 6.43
CA ARG A 92 3.05 -11.60 5.90
C ARG A 92 2.06 -12.56 5.26
N GLU A 93 0.97 -12.88 5.97
CA GLU A 93 -0.07 -13.74 5.42
C GLU A 93 -0.73 -13.10 4.19
N PHE A 94 -0.98 -11.79 4.24
CA PHE A 94 -1.60 -11.06 3.14
C PHE A 94 -0.79 -11.16 1.84
N VAL A 95 0.53 -10.97 1.89
CA VAL A 95 1.39 -11.11 0.71
C VAL A 95 1.35 -12.54 0.15
N VAL A 96 1.43 -13.55 1.02
CA VAL A 96 1.38 -14.97 0.60
C VAL A 96 0.03 -15.30 -0.03
N ILE A 97 -1.08 -14.94 0.63
CA ILE A 97 -2.43 -15.28 0.17
C ILE A 97 -2.77 -14.56 -1.14
N TRP A 98 -2.30 -13.32 -1.33
CA TRP A 98 -2.46 -12.60 -2.58
C TRP A 98 -1.73 -13.29 -3.74
N SER A 99 -0.47 -13.67 -3.53
CA SER A 99 0.31 -14.42 -4.54
C SER A 99 -0.38 -15.74 -4.92
N ASN A 100 -0.82 -16.52 -3.93
CA ASN A 100 -1.53 -17.78 -4.13
C ASN A 100 -2.86 -17.56 -4.85
N TYR A 101 -3.60 -16.50 -4.48
CA TYR A 101 -4.86 -16.13 -5.13
C TYR A 101 -4.66 -15.79 -6.60
N LYS A 102 -3.65 -14.98 -6.94
CA LYS A 102 -3.34 -14.67 -8.34
C LYS A 102 -3.01 -15.92 -9.15
N LEU A 103 -2.25 -16.85 -8.57
CA LEU A 103 -1.92 -18.11 -9.25
C LEU A 103 -3.17 -18.97 -9.48
N MET A 104 -4.02 -19.13 -8.47
CA MET A 104 -5.29 -19.85 -8.57
C MET A 104 -6.22 -19.19 -9.59
N ALA A 105 -6.44 -17.88 -9.50
CA ALA A 105 -7.28 -17.11 -10.40
C ALA A 105 -6.81 -17.25 -11.85
N ARG A 106 -5.49 -17.18 -12.11
CA ARG A 106 -4.91 -17.37 -13.45
C ARG A 106 -5.26 -18.74 -14.04
N TRP A 107 -5.22 -19.81 -13.25
CA TRP A 107 -5.65 -21.14 -13.71
C TRP A 107 -7.13 -21.19 -14.04
N LEU A 108 -7.98 -20.62 -13.17
CA LEU A 108 -9.42 -20.56 -13.43
C LEU A 108 -9.72 -19.74 -14.69
N CYS A 109 -9.14 -18.54 -14.86
CA CYS A 109 -9.30 -17.74 -16.07
C CYS A 109 -8.90 -18.53 -17.32
N ARG A 110 -7.83 -19.33 -17.26
CA ARG A 110 -7.40 -20.21 -18.36
C ARG A 110 -8.39 -21.32 -18.70
N PHE A 111 -9.05 -21.93 -17.72
CA PHE A 111 -10.05 -22.95 -18.00
C PHE A 111 -11.32 -22.35 -18.63
N PHE A 112 -11.70 -21.14 -18.18
CA PHE A 112 -12.88 -20.43 -18.65
C PHE A 112 -12.62 -19.49 -19.83
N GLU A 113 -11.39 -19.45 -20.36
CA GLU A 113 -10.90 -18.45 -21.33
C GLU A 113 -11.78 -18.31 -22.59
N TYR A 114 -12.51 -19.36 -22.97
CA TYR A 114 -13.45 -19.27 -24.08
C TYR A 114 -14.50 -18.16 -23.87
N LEU A 115 -14.97 -17.97 -22.64
CA LEU A 115 -15.94 -16.93 -22.29
C LEU A 115 -15.36 -15.53 -22.55
N ASP A 116 -14.13 -15.27 -22.12
CA ASP A 116 -13.43 -13.99 -22.35
C ASP A 116 -13.25 -13.69 -23.83
N ARG A 117 -13.04 -14.72 -24.66
CA ARG A 117 -12.78 -14.54 -26.09
C ARG A 117 -14.06 -14.33 -26.91
N PHE A 118 -15.15 -15.01 -26.55
CA PHE A 118 -16.31 -15.11 -27.44
C PHE A 118 -17.62 -14.69 -26.81
N PHE A 119 -17.78 -14.79 -25.49
CA PHE A 119 -19.03 -14.48 -24.82
C PHE A 119 -19.02 -13.08 -24.21
N ILE A 120 -18.08 -12.79 -23.30
CA ILE A 120 -17.98 -11.51 -22.58
C ILE A 120 -17.90 -10.30 -23.53
N PRO A 121 -17.16 -10.32 -24.65
CA PRO A 121 -17.12 -9.17 -25.57
C PRO A 121 -18.47 -8.83 -26.21
N GLN A 122 -19.43 -9.76 -26.21
CA GLN A 122 -20.80 -9.53 -26.70
C GLN A 122 -21.72 -8.92 -25.65
N HIS A 123 -21.25 -8.80 -24.40
CA HIS A 123 -22.01 -8.41 -23.21
C HIS A 123 -21.27 -7.30 -22.46
N ILE A 124 -21.57 -6.05 -22.82
CA ILE A 124 -20.85 -4.86 -22.31
C ILE A 124 -20.95 -4.67 -20.79
N GLU A 125 -21.97 -5.26 -20.17
CA GLU A 125 -22.21 -5.27 -18.73
C GLU A 125 -21.29 -6.21 -17.95
N LEU A 126 -20.61 -7.14 -18.63
CA LEU A 126 -19.75 -8.13 -18.01
C LEU A 126 -18.30 -7.65 -17.98
N GLU A 127 -17.64 -7.89 -16.85
CA GLU A 127 -16.22 -7.68 -16.69
C GLU A 127 -15.48 -8.93 -17.21
N SER A 128 -14.23 -8.76 -17.68
CA SER A 128 -13.39 -9.90 -18.05
C SER A 128 -13.20 -10.86 -16.88
N LEU A 129 -12.80 -12.10 -17.13
CA LEU A 129 -12.52 -13.07 -16.07
C LEU A 129 -11.42 -12.56 -15.13
N ASP A 130 -10.37 -11.96 -15.71
CA ASP A 130 -9.27 -11.35 -14.95
C ASP A 130 -9.78 -10.18 -14.08
N GLY A 131 -10.51 -9.23 -14.68
CA GLY A 131 -11.09 -8.11 -13.95
C GLY A 131 -12.05 -8.55 -12.84
N THR A 132 -12.88 -9.56 -13.12
CA THR A 132 -13.80 -10.16 -12.13
C THR A 132 -13.02 -10.77 -10.96
N SER A 133 -11.89 -11.43 -11.22
CA SER A 133 -11.04 -12.00 -10.17
C SER A 133 -10.43 -10.93 -9.27
N PHE A 134 -9.89 -9.85 -9.85
CA PHE A 134 -9.39 -8.70 -9.11
C PHE A 134 -10.49 -8.01 -8.29
N SER A 135 -11.65 -7.74 -8.91
CA SER A 135 -12.81 -7.14 -8.27
C SER A 135 -13.32 -7.98 -7.10
N CYS A 136 -13.35 -9.32 -7.22
CA CYS A 136 -13.76 -10.20 -6.13
C CYS A 136 -12.83 -10.09 -4.91
N PHE A 137 -11.51 -10.17 -5.12
CA PHE A 137 -10.56 -10.04 -4.02
C PHE A 137 -10.57 -8.63 -3.41
N ARG A 138 -10.64 -7.60 -4.26
CA ARG A 138 -10.71 -6.20 -3.82
C ARG A 138 -11.91 -5.95 -2.90
N GLU A 139 -13.12 -6.29 -3.35
CA GLU A 139 -14.34 -5.97 -2.61
C GLU A 139 -14.51 -6.83 -1.35
N LEU A 140 -14.13 -8.12 -1.41
CA LEU A 140 -14.40 -9.05 -0.30
C LEU A 140 -13.28 -9.12 0.73
N VAL A 141 -12.02 -8.89 0.33
CA VAL A 141 -10.84 -8.99 1.19
C VAL A 141 -10.23 -7.63 1.42
N PHE A 142 -9.74 -7.00 0.36
CA PHE A 142 -8.87 -5.85 0.49
C PHE A 142 -9.59 -4.68 1.15
N LYS A 143 -10.74 -4.26 0.59
CA LYS A 143 -11.56 -3.17 1.12
C LYS A 143 -11.99 -3.40 2.57
N LYS A 144 -12.29 -4.65 2.94
CA LYS A 144 -12.73 -5.01 4.30
C LYS A 144 -11.60 -4.93 5.33
N LEU A 145 -10.37 -5.23 4.92
CA LEU A 145 -9.20 -5.26 5.80
C LEU A 145 -8.28 -4.06 5.63
N TYR A 146 -8.60 -3.13 4.72
CA TYR A 146 -7.74 -2.04 4.30
C TYR A 146 -7.21 -1.20 5.47
N CYS A 147 -8.09 -0.77 6.39
CA CYS A 147 -7.66 -0.01 7.56
C CYS A 147 -6.65 -0.77 8.44
N ARG A 148 -6.79 -2.09 8.58
CA ARG A 148 -5.85 -2.94 9.35
C ARG A 148 -4.52 -3.10 8.63
N PHE A 149 -4.52 -3.15 7.30
CA PHE A 149 -3.29 -3.17 6.52
C PHE A 149 -2.54 -1.85 6.63
N ILE A 150 -3.25 -0.70 6.55
CA ILE A 150 -2.65 0.62 6.76
C ILE A 150 -2.07 0.72 8.17
N GLU A 151 -2.85 0.38 9.20
CA GLU A 151 -2.40 0.45 10.59
C GLU A 151 -1.13 -0.38 10.83
N ALA A 152 -1.10 -1.62 10.31
CA ALA A 152 0.08 -2.47 10.40
C ALA A 152 1.28 -1.90 9.63
N ALA A 153 1.07 -1.37 8.42
CA ALA A 153 2.13 -0.76 7.62
C ALA A 153 2.72 0.50 8.28
N LEU A 154 1.86 1.39 8.80
CA LEU A 154 2.28 2.58 9.54
C LEU A 154 3.03 2.21 10.83
N THR A 155 2.59 1.15 11.51
CA THR A 155 3.28 0.63 12.70
C THR A 155 4.70 0.20 12.35
N LEU A 156 4.91 -0.55 11.25
CA LEU A 156 6.26 -0.92 10.80
C LEU A 156 7.12 0.31 10.47
N ILE A 157 6.56 1.30 9.76
CA ILE A 157 7.29 2.54 9.43
C ILE A 157 7.69 3.28 10.71
N ASN A 158 6.81 3.37 11.69
CA ASN A 158 7.09 4.04 12.96
C ASN A 158 8.11 3.27 13.81
N GLN A 159 8.07 1.93 13.82
CA GLN A 159 9.09 1.10 14.46
C GLN A 159 10.48 1.33 13.85
N GLU A 160 10.57 1.43 12.52
CA GLU A 160 11.83 1.78 11.84
C GLU A 160 12.32 3.17 12.27
N ARG A 161 11.41 4.15 12.39
CA ARG A 161 11.71 5.49 12.91
C ARG A 161 12.13 5.50 14.38
N GLU A 162 11.80 4.48 15.14
CA GLU A 162 12.28 4.31 16.52
C GLU A 162 13.62 3.57 16.58
N GLY A 163 14.19 3.19 15.41
CA GLY A 163 15.47 2.51 15.30
C GLY A 163 15.36 0.98 15.35
N LEU A 164 14.14 0.44 15.28
CA LEU A 164 13.93 -1.01 15.20
C LEU A 164 14.19 -1.50 13.77
N GLN A 165 14.73 -2.71 13.66
CA GLN A 165 14.86 -3.36 12.36
C GLN A 165 13.50 -3.89 11.91
N ILE A 166 13.13 -3.60 10.68
CA ILE A 166 11.90 -4.09 10.04
C ILE A 166 12.21 -4.88 8.78
N ASP A 167 11.25 -5.70 8.36
CA ASP A 167 11.29 -6.34 7.05
C ASP A 167 10.81 -5.35 5.96
N SER A 168 11.75 -4.58 5.41
CA SER A 168 11.46 -3.58 4.37
C SER A 168 10.98 -4.22 3.06
N VAL A 169 11.36 -5.47 2.78
CA VAL A 169 10.88 -6.22 1.61
C VAL A 169 9.40 -6.59 1.78
N LEU A 170 8.99 -7.01 2.97
CA LEU A 170 7.57 -7.23 3.29
C LEU A 170 6.76 -5.94 3.09
N LEU A 171 7.21 -4.84 3.68
CA LEU A 171 6.49 -3.56 3.55
C LEU A 171 6.39 -3.12 2.09
N LYS A 172 7.48 -3.23 1.31
CA LYS A 172 7.45 -2.96 -0.12
C LYS A 172 6.42 -3.83 -0.84
N ASN A 173 6.42 -5.14 -0.61
CA ASN A 173 5.48 -6.06 -1.25
C ASN A 173 4.02 -5.71 -0.91
N VAL A 174 3.73 -5.31 0.33
CA VAL A 174 2.38 -4.86 0.72
C VAL A 174 1.97 -3.62 -0.05
N LEU A 175 2.87 -2.63 -0.17
CA LEU A 175 2.60 -1.38 -0.86
C LEU A 175 2.47 -1.56 -2.38
N ASP A 176 3.26 -2.46 -2.97
CA ASP A 176 3.11 -2.86 -4.36
C ASP A 176 1.72 -3.47 -4.61
N ILE A 177 1.17 -4.22 -3.65
CA ILE A 177 -0.19 -4.75 -3.75
C ILE A 177 -1.24 -3.63 -3.66
N PHE A 178 -1.01 -2.56 -2.88
CA PHE A 178 -1.94 -1.42 -2.83
C PHE A 178 -2.03 -0.74 -4.20
N VAL A 179 -0.89 -0.64 -4.91
CA VAL A 179 -0.85 -0.16 -6.30
C VAL A 179 -1.57 -1.14 -7.23
N GLU A 180 -1.26 -2.44 -7.13
CA GLU A 180 -1.80 -3.49 -8.01
C GLU A 180 -3.32 -3.64 -7.90
N ILE A 181 -3.90 -3.53 -6.70
CA ILE A 181 -5.35 -3.68 -6.46
C ILE A 181 -6.15 -2.42 -6.85
N SER A 182 -5.48 -1.28 -6.98
CA SER A 182 -6.14 -0.01 -7.36
C SER A 182 -6.84 -0.14 -8.72
N ASP A 183 -8.07 0.35 -8.81
CA ASP A 183 -8.86 0.28 -10.03
C ASP A 183 -8.53 1.47 -10.94
N HIS A 184 -8.32 1.20 -12.23
CA HIS A 184 -8.21 2.21 -13.28
C HIS A 184 -9.49 3.07 -13.42
N ARG A 185 -10.61 2.63 -12.82
CA ARG A 185 -11.89 3.35 -12.77
C ARG A 185 -12.03 4.30 -11.56
N GLY A 186 -11.00 4.50 -10.74
CA GLY A 186 -10.89 5.68 -9.87
C GLY A 186 -10.62 5.47 -8.38
N VAL A 187 -10.46 4.23 -7.90
CA VAL A 187 -10.06 3.96 -6.50
C VAL A 187 -8.55 3.72 -6.46
N ASN A 188 -7.80 4.63 -5.84
CA ASN A 188 -6.36 4.53 -5.69
C ASN A 188 -5.98 4.35 -4.22
N TYR A 189 -5.86 3.10 -3.78
CA TYR A 189 -5.52 2.76 -2.41
C TYR A 189 -4.11 3.20 -2.04
N TYR A 190 -3.17 3.18 -2.99
CA TYR A 190 -1.82 3.68 -2.69
C TYR A 190 -1.83 5.18 -2.40
N GLN A 191 -2.59 5.97 -3.17
CA GLN A 191 -2.72 7.41 -2.97
C GLN A 191 -3.44 7.74 -1.66
N ASP A 192 -4.47 6.99 -1.28
CA ASP A 192 -5.12 7.12 0.02
C ASP A 192 -4.14 6.84 1.17
N PHE A 193 -3.36 5.77 1.06
CA PHE A 193 -2.29 5.46 2.00
C PHE A 193 -1.23 6.57 2.06
N GLU A 194 -0.78 7.09 0.91
CA GLU A 194 0.19 8.18 0.83
C GLU A 194 -0.30 9.42 1.58
N HIS A 195 -1.58 9.79 1.41
CA HIS A 195 -2.17 10.93 2.11
C HIS A 195 -2.19 10.72 3.64
N ILE A 196 -2.57 9.52 4.09
CA ILE A 196 -2.56 9.17 5.52
C ILE A 196 -1.12 9.23 6.07
N LEU A 197 -0.17 8.62 5.36
CA LEU A 197 1.24 8.61 5.75
C LEU A 197 1.82 10.03 5.87
N LEU A 198 1.55 10.91 4.91
CA LEU A 198 1.99 12.31 4.94
C LEU A 198 1.40 13.09 6.11
N THR A 199 0.15 12.81 6.47
CA THR A 199 -0.53 13.41 7.63
C THR A 199 0.15 12.97 8.93
N GLU A 200 0.40 11.66 9.08
CA GLU A 200 1.09 11.10 10.25
C GLU A 200 2.51 11.66 10.40
N ILE A 201 3.26 11.74 9.30
CA ILE A 201 4.62 12.31 9.27
C ILE A 201 4.61 13.77 9.68
N SER A 202 3.65 14.54 9.17
CA SER A 202 3.51 15.95 9.52
C SER A 202 3.24 16.13 11.01
N GLY A 203 2.31 15.35 11.58
CA GLY A 203 2.02 15.37 13.01
C GLY A 203 3.22 14.94 13.87
N TYR A 204 3.90 13.88 13.47
CA TYR A 204 5.09 13.36 14.16
C TYR A 204 6.21 14.40 14.22
N TYR A 205 6.64 14.93 13.06
CA TYR A 205 7.76 15.86 13.01
C TYR A 205 7.44 17.23 13.58
N SER A 206 6.20 17.71 13.49
CA SER A 206 5.78 18.94 14.18
C SER A 206 5.91 18.84 15.71
N ARG A 207 5.50 17.70 16.29
CA ARG A 207 5.65 17.42 17.72
C ARG A 207 7.12 17.29 18.13
N VAL A 208 7.86 16.46 17.41
CA VAL A 208 9.29 16.21 17.67
C VAL A 208 10.09 17.51 17.61
N ALA A 209 9.80 18.36 16.62
CA ALA A 209 10.50 19.62 16.48
C ALA A 209 10.18 20.61 17.62
N SER A 210 8.92 20.65 18.08
CA SER A 210 8.53 21.46 19.23
C SER A 210 9.22 21.00 20.53
N GLU A 211 9.32 19.69 20.72
CA GLU A 211 10.01 19.08 21.87
C GLU A 211 11.52 19.38 21.87
N TRP A 212 12.19 19.15 20.74
CA TRP A 212 13.62 19.43 20.60
C TRP A 212 13.94 20.91 20.73
N LEU A 213 13.09 21.79 20.16
CA LEU A 213 13.29 23.23 20.29
C LEU A 213 13.21 23.68 21.75
N LEU A 214 12.40 23.02 22.59
CA LEU A 214 12.31 23.32 24.02
C LEU A 214 13.52 22.80 24.79
N HIS A 215 13.95 21.56 24.54
CA HIS A 215 14.89 20.85 25.42
C HIS A 215 16.35 20.84 24.94
N ASP A 216 16.60 20.86 23.63
CA ASP A 216 17.95 20.71 23.07
C ASP A 216 18.59 22.07 22.78
N SER A 217 19.91 22.17 22.77
CA SER A 217 20.60 23.35 22.23
C SER A 217 20.37 23.51 20.71
N SER A 218 20.59 24.70 20.16
CA SER A 218 20.48 24.93 18.70
C SER A 218 21.41 24.04 17.88
N ALA A 219 22.57 23.68 18.44
CA ALA A 219 23.53 22.77 17.80
C ALA A 219 23.04 21.31 17.78
N GLU A 220 22.54 20.81 18.91
CA GLU A 220 21.98 19.45 19.02
C GLU A 220 20.73 19.31 18.13
N TYR A 221 19.87 20.32 18.09
CA TYR A 221 18.70 20.36 17.21
C TYR A 221 19.11 20.14 15.75
N VAL A 222 20.07 20.93 15.26
CA VAL A 222 20.54 20.83 13.86
C VAL A 222 21.13 19.46 13.56
N GLN A 223 21.87 18.87 14.49
CA GLN A 223 22.42 17.51 14.32
C GLN A 223 21.30 16.47 14.21
N LYS A 224 20.26 16.54 15.08
CA LYS A 224 19.11 15.65 15.03
C LYS A 224 18.31 15.80 13.72
N VAL A 225 18.12 17.03 13.24
CA VAL A 225 17.45 17.28 11.95
C VAL A 225 18.21 16.65 10.80
N SER A 226 19.53 16.83 10.72
CA SER A 226 20.35 16.22 9.67
C SER A 226 20.27 14.69 9.72
N TRP A 227 20.30 14.10 10.92
CA TRP A 227 20.15 12.66 11.09
C TRP A 227 18.79 12.16 10.61
N CYS A 228 17.69 12.84 10.98
CA CYS A 228 16.35 12.47 10.54
C CYS A 228 16.17 12.54 9.02
N LEU A 229 16.64 13.62 8.38
CA LEU A 229 16.54 13.76 6.92
C LEU A 229 17.32 12.66 6.19
N ASN A 230 18.52 12.33 6.65
CA ASN A 230 19.33 11.26 6.05
C ASN A 230 18.67 9.89 6.21
N ARG A 231 18.12 9.62 7.41
CA ARG A 231 17.44 8.37 7.70
C ARG A 231 16.17 8.21 6.87
N GLU A 232 15.30 9.23 6.84
CA GLU A 232 14.07 9.18 6.02
C GLU A 232 14.40 9.03 4.55
N LYS A 233 15.48 9.67 4.05
CA LYS A 233 15.95 9.47 2.69
C LYS A 233 16.31 8.00 2.47
N GLN A 234 17.10 7.41 3.34
CA GLN A 234 17.55 6.04 3.17
C GLN A 234 16.40 5.03 3.27
N SER A 235 15.44 5.25 4.16
CA SER A 235 14.32 4.32 4.37
C SER A 235 13.21 4.47 3.34
N ALA A 236 12.80 5.70 3.02
CA ALA A 236 11.67 5.94 2.12
C ALA A 236 11.84 5.29 0.74
N TYR A 237 13.04 5.35 0.16
CA TYR A 237 13.32 4.74 -1.15
C TYR A 237 13.40 3.20 -1.13
N GLN A 238 13.44 2.56 0.03
CA GLN A 238 13.50 1.09 0.11
C GLN A 238 12.15 0.44 -0.18
N TYR A 239 11.05 1.10 0.22
CA TYR A 239 9.71 0.50 0.15
C TYR A 239 8.61 1.44 -0.36
N LEU A 240 8.80 2.76 -0.39
CA LEU A 240 7.82 3.70 -0.96
C LEU A 240 8.08 3.95 -2.45
N HIS A 241 7.05 4.42 -3.15
CA HIS A 241 7.20 4.94 -4.49
C HIS A 241 8.15 6.15 -4.49
N PRO A 242 9.02 6.33 -5.50
CA PRO A 242 9.98 7.43 -5.53
C PRO A 242 9.34 8.82 -5.35
N GLU A 243 8.17 9.05 -5.94
CA GLU A 243 7.45 10.32 -5.78
C GLU A 243 6.97 10.54 -4.33
N THR A 244 6.53 9.48 -3.67
CA THR A 244 6.15 9.53 -2.25
C THR A 244 7.36 9.80 -1.37
N ALA A 245 8.50 9.18 -1.66
CA ALA A 245 9.75 9.42 -0.94
C ALA A 245 10.17 10.91 -1.03
N VAL A 246 10.03 11.54 -2.19
CA VAL A 246 10.26 12.99 -2.35
C VAL A 246 9.30 13.81 -1.48
N LYS A 247 8.00 13.49 -1.49
CA LYS A 247 7.00 14.19 -0.66
C LYS A 247 7.26 14.02 0.84
N ILE A 248 7.68 12.83 1.27
CA ILE A 248 8.10 12.58 2.67
C ILE A 248 9.24 13.53 3.03
N LEU A 249 10.31 13.56 2.24
CA LEU A 249 11.47 14.41 2.51
C LEU A 249 11.12 15.89 2.57
N GLN A 250 10.24 16.35 1.67
CA GLN A 250 9.72 17.71 1.69
C GLN A 250 8.94 18.01 2.98
N ALA A 251 8.05 17.11 3.40
CA ALA A 251 7.26 17.26 4.62
C ALA A 251 8.16 17.29 5.87
N VAL A 252 9.14 16.39 5.97
CA VAL A 252 10.10 16.35 7.09
C VAL A 252 10.90 17.65 7.15
N ARG A 253 11.44 18.10 6.00
CA ARG A 253 12.18 19.36 5.92
C ARG A 253 11.31 20.55 6.32
N TYR A 254 10.08 20.62 5.84
CA TYR A 254 9.17 21.72 6.16
C TYR A 254 8.94 21.85 7.66
N HIS A 255 8.62 20.74 8.35
CA HIS A 255 8.32 20.77 9.78
C HIS A 255 9.57 20.93 10.65
N LEU A 256 10.71 20.35 10.26
CA LEU A 256 11.94 20.43 11.05
C LEU A 256 12.75 21.72 10.82
N LEU A 257 12.63 22.36 9.64
CA LEU A 257 13.41 23.53 9.27
C LEU A 257 12.52 24.73 8.95
N ASP A 258 11.69 24.66 7.91
CA ASP A 258 11.04 25.84 7.35
C ASP A 258 10.07 26.50 8.34
N GLN A 259 9.29 25.69 9.07
CA GLN A 259 8.34 26.18 10.08
C GLN A 259 9.00 26.73 11.36
N ILE A 260 10.22 26.27 11.68
CA ILE A 260 10.87 26.56 12.97
C ILE A 260 12.06 27.49 12.81
N ALA A 261 12.45 27.83 11.57
CA ALA A 261 13.61 28.63 11.22
C ALA A 261 13.75 29.90 12.08
N ILE A 262 12.68 30.69 12.22
CA ILE A 262 12.69 31.94 13.01
C ILE A 262 13.00 31.62 14.48
N LYS A 263 12.26 30.68 15.10
CA LYS A 263 12.42 30.32 16.51
C LYS A 263 13.80 29.71 16.81
N LEU A 264 14.35 28.94 15.87
CA LEU A 264 15.68 28.36 16.00
C LEU A 264 16.79 29.44 15.92
N MET A 265 16.59 30.47 15.10
CA MET A 265 17.51 31.61 15.01
C MET A 265 17.50 32.46 16.28
N GLU A 266 16.31 32.74 16.83
CA GLU A 266 16.16 33.40 18.13
C GLU A 266 16.88 32.60 19.23
N LYS A 267 16.73 31.26 19.21
CA LYS A 267 17.41 30.37 20.17
C LYS A 267 18.91 30.50 20.14
N ARG A 268 19.45 30.41 18.94
CA ARG A 268 20.88 30.53 18.72
C ARG A 268 21.42 31.90 19.14
N GLN A 269 20.65 32.97 18.96
CA GLN A 269 21.05 34.31 19.38
C GLN A 269 21.06 34.44 20.91
N ALA A 270 20.05 33.91 21.59
CA ALA A 270 19.99 33.88 23.06
C ALA A 270 21.11 33.03 23.67
N GLU A 271 21.41 31.87 23.08
CA GLU A 271 22.53 31.01 23.49
C GLU A 271 23.88 31.72 23.37
N LYS A 272 24.09 32.50 22.29
CA LYS A 272 25.33 33.24 22.05
C LYS A 272 25.50 34.48 22.93
N SER A 273 24.42 35.13 23.33
CA SER A 273 24.47 36.35 24.15
C SER A 273 24.74 36.06 25.63
N GLY A 274 24.81 34.78 26.03
CA GLY A 274 25.02 34.39 27.43
C GLY A 274 23.82 34.71 28.33
N LEU A 275 22.66 35.05 27.75
CA LEU A 275 21.40 35.18 28.49
C LEU A 275 20.89 33.78 28.83
N THR A 276 21.38 33.21 29.94
CA THR A 276 20.63 32.21 30.72
C THR A 276 19.49 32.88 31.47
N THR A 277 18.67 33.68 30.79
CA THR A 277 17.33 34.04 31.26
C THR A 277 16.39 33.05 30.62
N ASP A 278 15.70 32.33 31.49
CA ASP A 278 14.80 31.23 31.22
C ASP A 278 14.13 31.39 29.85
N TYR A 279 14.47 30.50 28.91
CA TYR A 279 13.96 30.49 27.54
C TYR A 279 12.41 30.47 27.54
N GLN A 280 11.81 29.99 28.64
CA GLN A 280 10.39 30.03 28.96
C GLN A 280 9.83 31.47 29.09
N GLU A 281 10.58 32.41 29.64
CA GLU A 281 10.15 33.81 29.82
C GLU A 281 10.12 34.55 28.48
N ILE A 282 11.05 34.23 27.57
CA ILE A 282 11.10 34.79 26.21
C ILE A 282 9.92 34.28 25.39
N LEU A 283 9.65 32.97 25.39
CA LEU A 283 8.51 32.39 24.69
C LEU A 283 7.16 32.91 25.23
N SER A 284 7.05 33.11 26.54
CA SER A 284 5.87 33.72 27.19
C SER A 284 5.67 35.19 26.78
N LYS A 285 6.76 35.97 26.70
CA LYS A 285 6.71 37.36 26.21
C LYS A 285 6.40 37.46 24.71
N CYS A 286 6.93 36.56 23.88
CA CYS A 286 6.65 36.51 22.44
C CYS A 286 5.20 36.09 22.14
N ALA A 287 4.59 35.23 22.97
CA ALA A 287 3.16 34.91 22.86
C ALA A 287 2.26 36.11 23.25
N GLY A 288 2.74 37.02 24.09
CA GLY A 288 2.01 38.22 24.54
C GLY A 288 2.19 39.48 23.67
N MET A 289 3.19 39.53 22.80
CA MET A 289 3.51 40.71 21.99
C MET A 289 3.28 40.42 20.51
N SER A 290 2.04 40.61 20.05
CA SER A 290 1.80 40.84 18.63
C SER A 290 2.19 42.28 18.28
N LEU A 291 3.08 42.38 17.28
CA LEU A 291 3.39 43.54 16.44
C LEU A 291 4.04 44.76 17.10
N GLN A 292 5.35 44.90 16.89
CA GLN A 292 5.89 46.09 16.23
C GLN A 292 7.24 45.79 15.56
N GLU A 293 7.31 46.07 14.26
CA GLU A 293 8.49 45.95 13.42
C GLU A 293 9.57 46.97 13.80
N GLY A 294 10.85 46.57 13.72
CA GLY A 294 11.95 47.53 13.82
C GLY A 294 13.37 46.93 13.89
N SER A 295 14.02 46.87 12.73
CA SER A 295 15.47 47.00 12.48
C SER A 295 16.45 45.81 12.63
N SER A 296 16.89 45.37 11.44
CA SER A 296 18.23 44.99 10.99
C SER A 296 19.22 44.29 11.95
N SER A 297 19.41 42.99 11.69
CA SER A 297 20.75 42.38 11.59
C SER A 297 20.67 41.16 10.66
N SER A 298 21.73 40.93 9.86
CA SER A 298 22.00 39.83 8.92
C SER A 298 20.83 38.93 8.50
N SER A 299 20.48 38.94 7.19
CA SER A 299 19.31 38.23 6.67
C SER A 299 19.25 36.75 7.12
N PRO A 300 18.11 36.26 7.64
CA PRO A 300 17.87 34.85 7.97
C PRO A 300 18.20 33.88 6.83
N GLU A 301 18.19 34.38 5.60
CA GLU A 301 18.35 33.62 4.36
C GLU A 301 19.76 33.06 4.17
N GLU A 302 20.82 33.72 4.66
CA GLU A 302 22.19 33.36 4.30
C GLU A 302 22.71 32.15 5.09
N TRP A 303 22.29 32.01 6.35
CA TRP A 303 22.61 30.83 7.18
C TRP A 303 21.71 29.65 6.84
N LEU A 304 20.40 29.88 6.62
CA LEU A 304 19.51 28.85 6.08
C LEU A 304 20.06 28.35 4.74
N SER A 305 20.49 29.23 3.85
CA SER A 305 21.10 28.86 2.56
C SER A 305 22.36 28.02 2.73
N LYS A 306 23.21 28.27 3.74
CA LYS A 306 24.39 27.42 4.03
C LYS A 306 24.03 26.06 4.62
N LEU A 307 23.02 26.01 5.51
CA LEU A 307 22.49 24.75 6.06
C LEU A 307 21.78 23.91 4.97
N MET A 308 21.09 24.60 4.07
CA MET A 308 20.41 24.05 2.91
C MET A 308 21.42 23.62 1.84
N ALA A 309 22.55 24.33 1.67
CA ALA A 309 23.63 23.93 0.77
C ALA A 309 24.42 22.72 1.31
N SER A 310 24.64 22.62 2.63
CA SER A 310 25.26 21.43 3.23
C SER A 310 24.35 20.20 3.19
N SER A 311 23.02 20.40 3.14
CA SER A 311 22.03 19.32 2.96
C SER A 311 21.63 19.08 1.50
N ALA A 312 21.89 20.01 0.58
CA ALA A 312 21.67 19.84 -0.86
C ALA A 312 22.63 18.82 -1.48
N HIS A 313 23.77 18.54 -0.86
CA HIS A 313 24.61 17.39 -1.18
C HIS A 313 24.03 16.04 -0.73
N ILE A 314 22.85 16.06 -0.08
CA ILE A 314 22.10 14.90 0.37
C ILE A 314 20.74 14.82 -0.34
N CYS A 315 20.47 15.59 -1.41
CA CYS A 315 19.38 15.32 -2.35
C CYS A 315 19.92 14.52 -3.53
#